data_AF-A0A7C4W6C1-F1
#
_entry.id   AF-A0A7C4W6C1-F1
#
_cell.length_a   1.000
_cell.length_b   1.000
_cell.length_c   1.000
_cell.angle_alpha   90.00
_cell.angle_beta   90.00
_cell.angle_gamma   90.00
#
_symmetry.space_group_name_H-M   'P 1'
#
loop_
_entity.id
_entity.type
_entity.pdbx_description
1 polymer ?
#
loop_
_entity_poly.entity_id
_entity_poly.type
_entity_poly.pdbx_seq_one_letter_code
_entity_poly.pdbx_strand_id
1 'polypeptide(L)'
;MNVTLPSKFRDMVKIERYNALNLKRSSNVSNNMVKVLMKSIAYDSLKHADLFKALIEMLRGLSKPLSEEDYAKLDKVIIEHINIESMMIKEIEALLKIVDDERLKYVLRYILDDERRHHSLLLGLQEAVNRREVVGKFDWLNIVWKDVPFFF
;
A
#
# COMPACT_ATOMS: atom_id res chain seq x y z
N MET A 1 1.55 -30.34 15.10
CA MET A 1 0.39 -29.83 14.33
C MET A 1 0.91 -29.18 13.06
N ASN A 2 0.45 -29.61 11.88
CA ASN A 2 0.81 -28.95 10.62
C ASN A 2 0.13 -27.58 10.56
N VAL A 3 0.92 -26.52 10.66
CA VAL A 3 0.42 -25.14 10.56
C VAL A 3 0.09 -24.86 9.09
N THR A 4 -1.16 -24.54 8.78
CA THR A 4 -1.59 -24.18 7.43
C THR A 4 -1.31 -22.69 7.13
N LEU A 5 -1.14 -22.35 5.85
CA LEU A 5 -0.89 -20.97 5.41
C LEU A 5 -2.00 -19.98 5.86
N PRO A 6 -3.32 -20.31 5.75
CA PRO A 6 -4.37 -19.46 6.31
C PRO A 6 -4.28 -19.28 7.83
N SER A 7 -3.72 -20.24 8.57
CA SER A 7 -3.48 -20.09 10.00
C SER A 7 -2.37 -19.07 10.29
N LYS A 8 -1.25 -19.16 9.56
CA LYS A 8 -0.16 -18.17 9.65
C LYS A 8 -0.66 -16.76 9.36
N PHE A 9 -1.42 -16.57 8.28
CA PHE A 9 -1.97 -15.26 7.95
C PHE A 9 -2.94 -14.73 9.02
N ARG A 10 -3.76 -15.60 9.64
CA ARG A 10 -4.61 -15.16 10.76
C ARG A 10 -3.80 -14.64 11.94
N ASP A 11 -2.65 -15.25 12.21
CA ASP A 11 -1.76 -14.77 13.27
C ASP A 11 -1.08 -13.45 12.87
N MET A 12 -0.69 -13.29 11.60
CA MET A 12 -0.18 -12.00 11.09
C MET A 12 -1.23 -10.87 11.19
N VAL A 13 -2.50 -11.14 10.88
CA VAL A 13 -3.60 -10.17 11.09
C VAL A 13 -3.67 -9.72 12.55
N LYS A 14 -3.54 -10.66 13.52
CA LYS A 14 -3.56 -10.32 14.95
C LYS A 14 -2.36 -9.47 15.34
N ILE A 15 -1.16 -9.84 14.88
CA ILE A 15 0.09 -9.12 15.16
C ILE A 15 -0.02 -7.69 14.64
N GLU A 16 -0.41 -7.51 13.39
CA GLU A 16 -0.50 -6.19 12.75
C GLU A 16 -1.57 -5.30 13.41
N ARG A 17 -2.75 -5.85 13.74
CA ARG A 17 -3.79 -5.10 14.46
C ARG A 17 -3.34 -4.70 15.87
N TYR A 18 -2.64 -5.60 16.57
CA TYR A 18 -2.08 -5.31 17.87
C TYR A 18 -1.02 -4.20 17.78
N ASN A 19 -0.14 -4.27 16.78
CA ASN A 19 0.87 -3.25 16.52
C ASN A 19 0.22 -1.87 16.23
N ALA A 20 -0.75 -1.82 15.34
CA ALA A 20 -1.48 -0.58 15.02
C ALA A 20 -2.15 0.04 16.26
N LEU A 21 -2.76 -0.78 17.12
CA LEU A 21 -3.39 -0.31 18.36
C LEU A 21 -2.35 0.25 19.33
N ASN A 22 -1.23 -0.44 19.51
CA ASN A 22 -0.15 0.00 20.39
C ASN A 22 0.48 1.30 19.90
N LEU A 23 0.79 1.40 18.60
CA LEU A 23 1.34 2.62 18.01
C LEU A 23 0.39 3.81 18.17
N LYS A 24 -0.92 3.61 17.94
CA LYS A 24 -1.94 4.66 18.18
C LYS A 24 -1.95 5.11 19.64
N ARG A 25 -1.89 4.19 20.60
CA ARG A 25 -1.87 4.52 22.04
C ARG A 25 -0.59 5.25 22.44
N SER A 26 0.56 4.79 21.94
CA SER A 26 1.87 5.37 22.26
C SER A 26 2.14 6.69 21.53
N SER A 27 1.32 7.07 20.54
CA SER A 27 1.47 8.32 19.79
C SER A 27 1.07 9.59 20.58
N ASN A 28 0.67 9.47 21.85
CA ASN A 28 0.33 10.61 22.70
C ASN A 28 1.57 11.36 23.22
N VAL A 29 2.34 11.91 22.31
CA VAL A 29 3.54 12.72 22.58
C VAL A 29 3.31 14.18 22.20
N SER A 30 4.11 15.09 22.78
CA SER A 30 4.01 16.54 22.50
C SER A 30 4.51 16.91 21.10
N ASN A 31 5.52 16.19 20.59
CA ASN A 31 6.07 16.45 19.26
C ASN A 31 5.09 15.98 18.16
N ASN A 32 4.58 16.93 17.38
CA ASN A 32 3.59 16.65 16.34
C ASN A 32 4.12 15.77 15.21
N MET A 33 5.36 15.98 14.76
CA MET A 33 5.95 15.18 13.69
C MET A 33 6.07 13.71 14.11
N VAL A 34 6.60 13.45 15.31
CA VAL A 34 6.70 12.09 15.85
C VAL A 34 5.32 11.44 15.97
N LYS A 35 4.32 12.18 16.46
CA LYS A 35 2.93 11.71 16.55
C LYS A 35 2.36 11.31 15.18
N VAL A 36 2.59 12.12 14.15
CA VAL A 36 2.11 11.84 12.78
C VAL A 36 2.83 10.62 12.20
N LEU A 37 4.15 10.51 12.35
CA LEU A 37 4.92 9.35 11.89
C LEU A 37 4.45 8.06 12.57
N MET A 38 4.24 8.06 13.88
CA MET A 38 3.72 6.89 14.59
C MET A 38 2.31 6.50 14.12
N LYS A 39 1.46 7.48 13.81
CA LYS A 39 0.13 7.23 13.24
C LYS A 39 0.22 6.66 11.82
N SER A 40 1.13 7.17 10.98
CA SER A 40 1.40 6.65 9.64
C SER A 40 1.78 5.17 9.68
N ILE A 41 2.73 4.79 10.53
CA ILE A 41 3.11 3.37 10.71
C ILE A 41 1.91 2.53 11.21
N ALA A 42 1.07 3.10 12.07
CA ALA A 42 -0.14 2.41 12.51
C ALA A 42 -1.16 2.21 11.37
N TYR A 43 -1.24 3.13 10.41
CA TYR A 43 -2.06 2.95 9.21
C TYR A 43 -1.49 1.86 8.30
N ASP A 44 -0.17 1.78 8.15
CA ASP A 44 0.48 0.69 7.40
C ASP A 44 0.22 -0.68 8.03
N SER A 45 0.31 -0.80 9.35
CA SER A 45 -0.05 -2.04 10.03
C SER A 45 -1.52 -2.44 9.78
N LEU A 46 -2.44 -1.47 9.72
CA LEU A 46 -3.84 -1.78 9.38
C LEU A 46 -3.97 -2.24 7.92
N LYS A 47 -3.29 -1.56 6.99
CA LYS A 47 -3.20 -1.96 5.58
C LYS A 47 -2.71 -3.41 5.45
N HIS A 48 -1.63 -3.76 6.14
CA HIS A 48 -1.09 -5.13 6.11
C HIS A 48 -2.07 -6.15 6.67
N ALA A 49 -2.74 -5.85 7.79
CA ALA A 49 -3.75 -6.73 8.35
C ALA A 49 -4.90 -7.01 7.36
N ASP A 50 -5.33 -5.99 6.62
CA ASP A 50 -6.39 -6.16 5.61
C ASP A 50 -5.91 -6.94 4.39
N LEU A 51 -4.66 -6.75 3.96
CA LEU A 51 -4.05 -7.58 2.90
C LEU A 51 -3.94 -9.05 3.32
N PHE A 52 -3.47 -9.36 4.54
CA PHE A 52 -3.45 -10.74 5.03
C PHE A 52 -4.84 -11.35 5.13
N LYS A 53 -5.86 -10.56 5.49
CA LYS A 53 -7.25 -11.00 5.50
C LYS A 53 -7.74 -11.33 4.08
N ALA A 54 -7.45 -10.48 3.10
CA ALA A 54 -7.79 -10.73 1.70
C ALA A 54 -7.12 -12.00 1.16
N LEU A 55 -5.84 -12.26 1.52
CA LEU A 55 -5.15 -13.50 1.16
C LEU A 55 -5.82 -14.74 1.74
N ILE A 56 -6.35 -14.67 2.98
CA ILE A 56 -7.11 -15.78 3.58
C ILE A 56 -8.39 -16.04 2.78
N GLU A 57 -9.12 -14.99 2.38
CA GLU A 57 -10.35 -15.12 1.59
C GLU A 57 -10.06 -15.70 0.20
N MET A 58 -8.98 -15.27 -0.45
CA MET A 58 -8.51 -15.81 -1.71
C MET A 58 -8.19 -17.30 -1.61
N LEU A 59 -7.42 -17.72 -0.59
CA LEU A 59 -7.09 -19.13 -0.36
C LEU A 59 -8.31 -20.01 -0.04
N ARG A 60 -9.41 -19.41 0.41
CA ARG A 60 -10.67 -20.11 0.69
C ARG A 60 -11.62 -20.11 -0.51
N GLY A 61 -11.24 -19.48 -1.63
CA GLY A 61 -12.12 -19.32 -2.79
C GLY A 61 -13.33 -18.41 -2.53
N LEU A 62 -13.25 -17.53 -1.52
CA LEU A 62 -14.34 -16.62 -1.14
C LEU A 62 -14.27 -15.27 -1.88
N SER A 63 -13.16 -15.00 -2.58
CA SER A 63 -13.02 -13.81 -3.42
C SER A 63 -13.93 -13.91 -4.65
N LYS A 64 -14.97 -13.09 -4.66
CA LYS A 64 -15.87 -12.99 -5.82
C LYS A 64 -15.13 -12.35 -7.00
N PRO A 65 -15.38 -12.78 -8.23
CA PRO A 65 -14.91 -12.06 -9.41
C PRO A 65 -15.55 -10.67 -9.46
N LEU A 66 -14.84 -9.72 -10.07
CA LEU A 66 -15.36 -8.38 -10.33
C LEU A 66 -16.46 -8.45 -11.41
N SER A 67 -17.52 -7.65 -11.23
CA SER A 67 -18.52 -7.42 -12.28
C SER A 67 -18.01 -6.41 -13.32
N GLU A 68 -18.66 -6.31 -14.48
CA GLU A 68 -18.33 -5.27 -15.47
C GLU A 68 -18.52 -3.85 -14.91
N GLU A 69 -19.50 -3.66 -14.02
CA GLU A 69 -19.69 -2.39 -13.32
C GLU A 69 -18.50 -2.09 -12.38
N ASP A 70 -17.98 -3.11 -11.69
CA ASP A 70 -16.80 -2.96 -10.84
C ASP A 70 -15.56 -2.61 -11.68
N TYR A 71 -15.35 -3.29 -12.81
CA TYR A 71 -14.23 -2.97 -13.71
C TYR A 71 -14.30 -1.53 -14.24
N ALA A 72 -15.47 -1.07 -14.67
CA ALA A 72 -15.64 0.30 -15.17
C ALA A 72 -15.41 1.35 -14.07
N LYS A 73 -15.88 1.08 -12.85
CA LYS A 73 -15.61 1.95 -11.69
C LYS A 73 -14.14 1.98 -11.33
N LEU A 74 -13.48 0.82 -11.30
CA LEU A 74 -12.07 0.69 -10.97
C LEU A 74 -11.18 1.41 -11.99
N ASP A 75 -11.43 1.22 -13.29
CA ASP A 75 -10.64 1.88 -14.34
C ASP A 75 -10.61 3.40 -14.17
N LYS A 76 -11.79 4.01 -13.97
CA LYS A 76 -11.90 5.46 -13.75
C LYS A 76 -11.11 5.92 -12.52
N VAL A 77 -11.28 5.22 -11.40
CA VAL A 77 -10.63 5.60 -10.13
C VAL A 77 -9.11 5.41 -10.19
N ILE A 78 -8.64 4.34 -10.85
CA ILE A 78 -7.22 4.04 -10.99
C ILE A 78 -6.54 5.08 -11.88
N ILE A 79 -7.12 5.42 -13.03
CA ILE A 79 -6.59 6.46 -13.94
C ILE A 79 -6.45 7.80 -13.21
N GLU A 80 -7.48 8.18 -12.44
CA GLU A 80 -7.45 9.42 -11.67
C GLU A 80 -6.29 9.42 -10.66
N HIS A 81 -6.10 8.33 -9.91
CA HIS A 81 -5.01 8.24 -8.94
C HIS A 81 -3.63 8.19 -9.61
N ILE A 82 -3.44 7.48 -10.72
CA ILE A 82 -2.17 7.48 -11.48
C ILE A 82 -1.74 8.91 -11.82
N ASN A 83 -2.68 9.74 -12.26
CA ASN A 83 -2.41 11.14 -12.58
C ASN A 83 -2.05 11.96 -11.34
N ILE A 84 -2.80 11.78 -10.24
CA ILE A 84 -2.52 12.45 -8.96
C ILE A 84 -1.13 12.07 -8.44
N GLU A 85 -0.79 10.77 -8.42
CA GLU A 85 0.52 10.30 -7.97
C GLU A 85 1.65 10.86 -8.85
N SER A 86 1.46 10.88 -10.18
CA SER A 86 2.44 11.47 -11.09
C SER A 86 2.69 12.96 -10.82
N MET A 87 1.63 13.71 -10.50
CA MET A 87 1.74 15.12 -10.10
C MET A 87 2.47 15.25 -8.76
N MET A 88 2.08 14.47 -7.75
CA MET A 88 2.71 14.49 -6.43
C MET A 88 4.21 14.18 -6.50
N ILE A 89 4.60 13.15 -7.26
CA ILE A 89 6.01 12.80 -7.49
C ILE A 89 6.79 14.00 -8.05
N LYS A 90 6.27 14.65 -9.10
CA LYS A 90 6.93 15.81 -9.73
C LYS A 90 7.06 16.99 -8.78
N GLU A 91 6.00 17.29 -8.02
CA GLU A 91 6.00 18.40 -7.07
C GLU A 91 6.99 18.15 -5.92
N ILE A 92 7.04 16.94 -5.37
CA ILE A 92 7.99 16.59 -4.31
C ILE A 92 9.43 16.63 -4.86
N GLU A 93 9.68 16.15 -6.07
CA GLU A 93 10.99 16.26 -6.73
C GLU A 93 11.42 17.72 -6.95
N ALA A 94 10.48 18.60 -7.28
CA ALA A 94 10.75 20.03 -7.40
C ALA A 94 11.06 20.67 -6.03
N LEU A 95 10.29 20.32 -4.98
CA LEU A 95 10.52 20.78 -3.61
C LEU A 95 11.91 20.35 -3.10
N LEU A 96 12.33 19.12 -3.38
CA LEU A 96 13.64 18.60 -2.98
C LEU A 96 14.83 19.36 -3.58
N LYS A 97 14.63 20.11 -4.67
CA LYS A 97 15.67 20.95 -5.30
C LYS A 97 15.85 22.31 -4.61
N ILE A 98 14.82 22.78 -3.89
CA ILE A 98 14.79 24.14 -3.32
C ILE A 98 14.78 24.16 -1.79
N VAL A 99 14.44 23.05 -1.14
CA VAL A 99 14.48 22.93 0.32
C VAL A 99 15.92 22.76 0.76
N ASP A 100 16.38 23.56 1.71
CA ASP A 100 17.72 23.41 2.32
C ASP A 100 17.71 22.60 3.62
N ASP A 101 16.60 22.59 4.36
CA ASP A 101 16.50 21.87 5.63
C ASP A 101 16.51 20.35 5.41
N GLU A 102 17.61 19.70 5.80
CA GLU A 102 17.79 18.25 5.66
C GLU A 102 16.67 17.44 6.35
N ARG A 103 16.11 17.93 7.46
CA ARG A 103 15.01 17.24 8.16
C ARG A 103 13.76 17.19 7.28
N LEU A 104 13.48 18.26 6.55
CA LEU A 104 12.37 18.32 5.60
C LEU A 104 12.65 17.44 4.38
N LYS A 105 13.89 17.42 3.88
CA LYS A 105 14.28 16.51 2.78
C LYS A 105 14.06 15.05 3.14
N TYR A 106 14.39 14.62 4.37
CA TYR A 106 14.15 13.24 4.79
C TYR A 106 12.66 12.87 4.73
N VAL A 107 11.78 13.73 5.22
CA VAL A 107 10.32 13.49 5.18
C VAL A 107 9.80 13.51 3.73
N LEU A 108 10.26 14.47 2.92
CA LEU A 108 9.87 14.55 1.51
C LEU A 108 10.33 13.32 0.71
N ARG A 109 11.53 12.79 0.97
CA ARG A 109 12.01 11.53 0.34
C ARG A 109 11.18 10.33 0.79
N TYR A 110 10.84 10.25 2.08
CA TYR A 110 9.96 9.19 2.59
C TYR A 110 8.59 9.18 1.87
N ILE A 111 7.99 10.36 1.68
CA ILE A 111 6.72 10.49 0.95
C ILE A 111 6.92 10.13 -0.53
N LEU A 112 7.97 10.65 -1.17
CA LEU A 112 8.29 10.36 -2.58
C LEU A 112 8.42 8.86 -2.87
N ASP A 113 9.07 8.12 -1.96
CA ASP A 113 9.24 6.68 -2.08
C ASP A 113 7.91 5.92 -1.88
N ASP A 114 6.95 6.47 -1.13
CA ASP A 114 5.59 5.93 -1.03
C ASP A 114 4.80 6.17 -2.32
N GLU A 115 4.78 7.40 -2.83
CA GLU A 115 4.03 7.72 -4.05
C GLU A 115 4.56 6.99 -5.29
N ARG A 116 5.88 6.77 -5.39
CA ARG A 116 6.45 5.95 -6.47
C ARG A 116 5.97 4.50 -6.40
N ARG A 117 5.89 3.92 -5.19
CA ARG A 117 5.38 2.56 -5.01
C ARG A 117 3.88 2.48 -5.30
N HIS A 118 3.10 3.46 -4.85
CA HIS A 118 1.67 3.55 -5.15
C HIS A 118 1.43 3.68 -6.65
N HIS A 119 2.17 4.55 -7.33
CA HIS A 119 2.07 4.76 -8.77
C HIS A 119 2.33 3.46 -9.55
N SER A 120 3.42 2.75 -9.25
CA SER A 120 3.73 1.46 -9.89
C SER A 120 2.65 0.41 -9.63
N LEU A 121 2.15 0.31 -8.39
CA LEU A 121 1.06 -0.60 -8.04
C LEU A 121 -0.22 -0.29 -8.84
N LEU A 122 -0.57 0.99 -9.00
CA LEU A 122 -1.76 1.43 -9.72
C LEU A 122 -1.65 1.18 -11.24
N LEU A 123 -0.50 1.44 -11.86
CA LEU A 123 -0.25 1.10 -13.27
C LEU A 123 -0.47 -0.40 -13.51
N GLY A 124 0.04 -1.20 -12.59
CA GLY A 124 -0.21 -2.61 -12.50
C GLY A 124 -1.67 -3.02 -12.46
N LEU A 125 -2.40 -2.45 -11.50
CA LEU A 125 -3.81 -2.71 -11.32
C LEU A 125 -4.62 -2.28 -12.56
N GLN A 126 -4.22 -1.19 -13.22
CA GLN A 126 -4.84 -0.74 -14.46
C GLN A 126 -4.67 -1.77 -15.58
N GLU A 127 -3.47 -2.34 -15.73
CA GLU A 127 -3.21 -3.40 -16.70
C GLU A 127 -4.09 -4.64 -16.43
N ALA A 128 -4.26 -5.02 -15.16
CA ALA A 128 -5.18 -6.07 -14.72
C ALA A 128 -6.61 -5.85 -15.21
N VAL A 129 -7.12 -4.64 -14.92
CA VAL A 129 -8.48 -4.23 -15.18
C VAL A 129 -8.74 -4.20 -16.69
N ASN A 130 -7.78 -3.71 -17.46
CA ASN A 130 -7.83 -3.66 -18.93
C ASN A 130 -7.86 -5.05 -19.55
N ARG A 131 -7.10 -6.01 -19.01
CA ARG A 131 -7.05 -7.39 -19.52
C ARG A 131 -8.21 -8.27 -19.04
N ARG A 132 -9.07 -7.76 -18.16
CA ARG A 132 -10.12 -8.54 -17.47
C ARG A 132 -9.57 -9.81 -16.81
N GLU A 133 -8.31 -9.76 -16.40
CA GLU A 133 -7.67 -10.89 -15.73
C GLU A 133 -8.37 -11.11 -14.39
N VAL A 134 -8.77 -12.36 -14.13
CA VAL A 134 -9.30 -12.71 -12.81
C VAL A 134 -8.22 -12.34 -11.80
N VAL A 135 -8.52 -11.41 -10.90
CA VAL A 135 -7.60 -10.90 -9.87
C VAL A 135 -6.93 -12.04 -9.07
N GLY A 136 -7.52 -13.25 -9.05
CA GLY A 136 -6.96 -14.47 -8.46
C GLY A 136 -5.96 -15.27 -9.30
N LYS A 137 -5.89 -15.07 -10.63
CA LYS A 137 -4.81 -15.59 -11.51
C LYS A 137 -3.75 -14.52 -11.83
N PHE A 138 -3.96 -13.33 -11.27
CA PHE A 138 -3.16 -12.15 -11.51
C PHE A 138 -1.73 -12.36 -11.05
N ASP A 139 -0.78 -12.13 -11.94
CA ASP A 139 0.64 -12.23 -11.65
C ASP A 139 1.11 -10.95 -10.95
N TRP A 140 0.75 -10.85 -9.65
CA TRP A 140 1.18 -9.77 -8.76
C TRP A 140 2.70 -9.54 -8.79
N LEU A 141 3.47 -10.59 -9.09
CA LEU A 141 4.94 -10.59 -9.10
C LEU A 141 5.51 -9.73 -10.23
N ASN A 142 4.93 -9.81 -11.43
CA ASN A 142 5.41 -9.06 -12.60
C ASN A 142 5.03 -7.57 -12.58
N ILE A 143 4.12 -7.19 -11.70
CA ILE A 143 3.47 -5.89 -11.70
C ILE A 143 3.86 -5.05 -10.49
N VAL A 144 3.83 -5.62 -9.29
CA VAL A 144 4.14 -4.89 -8.05
C VAL A 144 5.64 -4.86 -7.77
N TRP A 145 6.39 -5.86 -8.25
CA TRP A 145 7.77 -6.11 -7.85
C TRP A 145 8.81 -5.94 -8.97
N LYS A 146 8.39 -5.47 -10.16
CA LYS A 146 9.30 -5.28 -11.29
C LYS A 146 10.34 -4.18 -11.04
N ASP A 147 9.96 -3.15 -10.29
CA ASP A 147 10.77 -1.95 -10.04
C ASP A 147 11.00 -1.65 -8.55
N VAL A 148 10.70 -2.59 -7.66
CA VAL A 148 10.99 -2.42 -6.21
C VAL A 148 12.46 -2.76 -6.01
N PRO A 149 13.34 -1.78 -5.73
CA PRO A 149 14.69 -2.10 -5.32
C PRO A 149 14.53 -2.83 -3.99
N PHE A 150 14.89 -4.11 -3.95
CA PHE A 150 15.01 -4.82 -2.69
C PHE A 150 16.07 -4.09 -1.86
N PHE A 151 15.63 -3.24 -0.94
CA PHE A 151 16.46 -2.83 0.18
C PHE A 151 16.56 -4.06 1.09
N PHE A 152 17.60 -4.86 0.85
CA PHE A 152 18.17 -5.77 1.83
C PHE A 152 18.97 -4.98 2.86
#